data_AF-A0A7C4Q762-F1
#
_entry.id   AF-A0A7C4Q762-F1
#
_cell.length_a   1.000
_cell.length_b   1.000
_cell.length_c   1.000
_cell.angle_alpha   90.00
_cell.angle_beta   90.00
_cell.angle_gamma   90.00
#
_symmetry.space_group_name_H-M   'P 1'
#
loop_
_entity.id
_entity.type
_entity.pdbx_description
1 polymer ?
#
loop_
_entity_poly.entity_id
_entity_poly.type
_entity_poly.pdbx_seq_one_letter_code
_entity_poly.pdbx_strand_id
1 'polypeptide(L)'
;MNDYLRAFFRSPLAIGVVSGTTILAVAAALTGLIPIPIVIPLYTAVTATAIATILSSKAGARVILKEQDRARSERDAMILEEISQTRKRLSMVRIENEAVRRDIEKIVLAAGMYLESCAEGNPRDPFVEEAVRNAENAVRTYLRLSDARAVHQMLTEDRHSSKLSGNAAGSVPGNATEPGILASLADSLQKTAREIGERLALPEGGLEDSHTRLDQMNAHRELEE
;
A
#
# COMPACT_ATOMS: atom_id res chain seq x y z
N MET A 1 17.28 20.54 -3.65
CA MET A 1 18.67 20.24 -4.07
C MET A 1 19.39 19.31 -3.10
N ASN A 2 19.21 19.48 -1.77
CA ASN A 2 19.83 18.62 -0.76
C ASN A 2 19.42 17.14 -0.86
N ASP A 3 18.17 16.83 -1.23
CA ASP A 3 17.73 15.43 -1.38
C ASP A 3 18.41 14.72 -2.56
N TYR A 4 18.69 15.45 -3.64
CA TYR A 4 19.42 14.93 -4.80
C TYR A 4 20.86 14.60 -4.45
N LEU A 5 21.55 15.48 -3.73
CA LEU A 5 22.92 15.21 -3.26
C LEU A 5 22.94 14.03 -2.29
N ARG A 6 21.99 13.97 -1.35
CA ARG A 6 21.89 12.88 -0.38
C ARG A 6 21.62 11.53 -1.06
N ALA A 7 20.75 11.49 -2.07
CA ALA A 7 20.51 10.30 -2.87
C ALA A 7 21.76 9.90 -3.69
N PHE A 8 22.45 10.87 -4.29
CA PHE A 8 23.68 10.62 -5.05
C PHE A 8 24.79 10.01 -4.18
N PHE A 9 25.04 10.56 -2.99
CA PHE A 9 26.06 10.03 -2.06
C PHE A 9 25.73 8.64 -1.52
N ARG A 10 24.45 8.23 -1.54
CA ARG A 10 24.02 6.88 -1.16
C ARG A 10 24.16 5.87 -2.30
N SER A 11 24.36 6.34 -3.53
CA SER A 11 24.49 5.46 -4.69
C SER A 11 25.83 4.70 -4.68
N PRO A 12 25.85 3.45 -5.20
CA PRO A 12 27.07 2.66 -5.29
C PRO A 12 28.16 3.33 -6.16
N LEU A 13 27.76 4.24 -7.05
CA LEU A 13 28.70 4.98 -7.90
C LEU A 13 29.46 6.05 -7.12
N ALA A 14 28.79 6.82 -6.26
CA ALA A 14 29.47 7.78 -5.39
C ALA A 14 30.41 7.06 -4.41
N ILE A 15 29.97 5.93 -3.84
CA ILE A 15 30.81 5.08 -2.99
C ILE A 15 32.03 4.57 -3.76
N GLY A 16 31.84 4.13 -5.01
CA GLY A 16 32.92 3.68 -5.89
C GLY A 16 33.94 4.77 -6.22
N VAL A 17 33.48 5.99 -6.52
CA VAL A 17 34.36 7.13 -6.81
C VAL A 17 35.14 7.53 -5.57
N VAL A 18 34.48 7.68 -4.42
CA VAL A 18 35.13 8.09 -3.17
C VAL A 18 36.12 7.02 -2.70
N SER A 19 35.75 5.74 -2.73
CA SER A 19 36.66 4.65 -2.35
C SER A 19 37.84 4.53 -3.32
N GLY A 20 37.59 4.63 -4.62
CA GLY A 20 38.63 4.59 -5.65
C GLY A 20 39.64 5.73 -5.53
N THR A 21 39.17 6.97 -5.35
CA THR A 21 40.07 8.13 -5.14
C THR A 21 40.83 8.02 -3.82
N THR A 22 40.21 7.46 -2.77
CA THR A 22 40.87 7.27 -1.47
C THR A 22 42.02 6.25 -1.58
N ILE A 23 41.79 5.12 -2.24
CA ILE A 23 42.83 4.10 -2.48
C ILE A 23 43.99 4.70 -3.29
N LEU A 24 43.67 5.47 -4.32
CA LEU A 24 44.68 6.12 -5.16
C LEU A 24 45.50 7.16 -4.38
N ALA A 25 44.85 7.95 -3.52
CA ALA A 25 45.53 8.93 -2.67
C ALA A 25 46.46 8.27 -1.64
N VAL A 26 46.02 7.17 -1.02
CA VAL A 26 46.84 6.39 -0.09
C VAL A 26 48.04 5.76 -0.81
N ALA A 27 47.85 5.19 -1.99
CA ALA A 27 48.94 4.63 -2.78
C ALA A 27 49.97 5.70 -3.20
N ALA A 28 49.51 6.89 -3.58
CA ALA A 28 50.39 8.02 -3.94
C ALA A 28 51.19 8.53 -2.72
N ALA A 29 50.59 8.53 -1.53
CA ALA A 29 51.28 8.91 -0.30
C ALA A 29 52.33 7.86 0.12
N LEU A 30 52.00 6.57 0.02
CA LEU A 30 52.91 5.47 0.39
C LEU A 30 54.13 5.34 -0.54
N THR A 31 53.98 5.70 -1.82
CA THR A 31 55.09 5.70 -2.79
C THR A 31 56.05 6.88 -2.61
N GLY A 32 55.73 7.83 -1.71
CA GLY A 32 56.56 9.02 -1.46
C GLY A 32 56.62 10.00 -2.63
N LEU A 33 55.75 9.82 -3.64
CA LEU A 33 55.78 10.59 -4.88
C LEU A 33 55.31 12.04 -4.66
N ILE A 34 54.43 12.27 -3.68
CA ILE A 34 53.81 13.57 -3.39
C ILE A 34 53.80 13.80 -1.87
N PRO A 35 54.22 14.98 -1.38
CA PRO A 35 54.19 15.29 0.04
C PRO A 35 52.74 15.42 0.56
N ILE A 36 52.48 14.87 1.75
CA ILE A 36 51.16 14.82 2.42
C ILE A 36 50.35 16.13 2.37
N PRO A 37 50.93 17.34 2.63
CA PRO A 37 50.14 18.58 2.59
C PRO A 37 49.57 18.92 1.20
N ILE A 38 50.15 18.38 0.12
CA ILE A 38 49.66 18.58 -1.26
C ILE A 38 48.61 17.50 -1.63
N VAL A 39 48.71 16.31 -1.04
CA VAL A 39 47.79 15.19 -1.33
C VAL A 39 46.35 15.53 -0.95
N ILE A 40 46.13 16.17 0.21
CA ILE A 40 44.78 16.52 0.70
C ILE A 40 44.03 17.47 -0.26
N PRO A 41 44.56 18.65 -0.63
CA PRO A 41 43.86 19.55 -1.55
C PRO A 41 43.74 18.99 -2.97
N LEU A 42 44.73 18.19 -3.41
CA LEU A 42 44.65 17.53 -4.71
C LEU A 42 43.55 16.46 -4.72
N TYR A 43 43.43 15.67 -3.66
CA TYR A 43 42.36 14.69 -3.49
C TYR A 43 40.99 15.35 -3.51
N THR A 44 40.79 16.44 -2.75
CA THR A 44 39.49 17.12 -2.74
C THR A 44 39.16 17.74 -4.10
N ALA A 45 40.13 18.33 -4.78
CA ALA A 45 39.94 18.90 -6.12
C ALA A 45 39.60 17.82 -7.18
N VAL A 46 40.34 16.71 -7.19
CA VAL A 46 40.09 15.59 -8.11
C VAL A 46 38.75 14.94 -7.83
N THR A 47 38.39 14.75 -6.55
CA THR A 47 37.11 14.14 -6.19
C THR A 47 35.95 15.08 -6.53
N ALA A 48 36.07 16.39 -6.28
CA ALA A 48 35.05 17.38 -6.64
C ALA A 48 34.84 17.48 -8.15
N THR A 49 35.92 17.47 -8.94
CA THR A 49 35.83 17.51 -10.41
C THR A 49 35.29 16.20 -10.99
N ALA A 50 35.67 15.04 -10.43
CA ALA A 50 35.09 13.75 -10.79
C ALA A 50 33.57 13.71 -10.51
N ILE A 51 33.15 14.17 -9.33
CA ILE A 51 31.72 14.26 -8.99
C ILE A 51 30.99 15.22 -9.94
N ALA A 52 31.56 16.40 -10.21
CA ALA A 52 30.95 17.39 -11.11
C ALA A 52 30.81 16.87 -12.56
N THR A 53 31.82 16.16 -13.07
CA THR A 53 31.79 15.57 -14.41
C THR A 53 30.81 14.40 -14.52
N ILE A 54 30.68 13.59 -13.46
CA ILE A 54 29.69 12.53 -13.41
C ILE A 54 28.27 13.11 -13.37
N LEU A 55 28.04 14.14 -12.55
CA LEU A 55 26.76 14.83 -12.45
C LEU A 55 26.35 15.53 -13.76
N SER A 56 27.31 16.07 -14.52
CA SER A 56 27.03 16.66 -15.83
C SER A 56 26.90 15.62 -16.95
N SER A 57 27.30 14.37 -16.71
CA SER A 57 27.18 13.30 -17.70
C SER A 57 25.78 12.68 -17.74
N LYS A 58 25.36 12.23 -18.93
CA LYS A 58 24.13 11.43 -19.12
C LYS A 58 24.16 10.11 -18.32
N ALA A 59 25.36 9.59 -18.01
CA ALA A 59 25.52 8.38 -17.21
C ALA A 59 25.14 8.61 -15.74
N GLY A 60 25.53 9.74 -15.15
CA GLY A 60 25.16 10.10 -13.78
C GLY A 60 23.64 10.26 -13.61
N ALA A 61 22.98 10.93 -14.57
CA ALA A 61 21.53 11.06 -14.57
C ALA A 61 20.81 9.69 -14.61
N ARG A 62 21.28 8.75 -15.44
CA ARG A 62 20.72 7.38 -15.50
C ARG A 62 20.86 6.60 -14.21
N VAL A 63 21.98 6.77 -13.50
CA VAL A 63 22.21 6.09 -12.21
C VAL A 63 21.30 6.64 -11.13
N ILE A 64 21.08 7.96 -11.10
CA ILE A 64 20.13 8.58 -10.16
C ILE A 64 18.71 8.11 -10.46
N LEU A 65 18.31 8.07 -11.73
CA LEU A 65 16.99 7.55 -12.12
C LEU A 65 16.83 6.09 -11.71
N LYS A 66 17.82 5.23 -11.97
CA LYS A 66 17.78 3.82 -11.57
C LYS A 66 17.65 3.64 -10.06
N GLU A 67 18.32 4.47 -9.26
CA GLU A 67 18.22 4.42 -7.79
C GLU A 67 16.87 4.95 -7.30
N GLN A 68 16.33 6.01 -7.94
CA GLN A 68 14.99 6.50 -7.65
C GLN A 68 13.93 5.46 -8.02
N ASP A 69 14.09 4.78 -9.16
CA ASP A 69 13.19 3.72 -9.61
C ASP A 69 13.28 2.51 -8.68
N ARG A 70 14.48 2.15 -8.21
CA ARG A 70 14.65 1.14 -7.16
C ARG A 70 13.89 1.54 -5.89
N ALA A 71 14.10 2.75 -5.38
CA ALA A 71 13.43 3.24 -4.17
C ALA A 71 11.91 3.42 -4.35
N ARG A 72 11.44 3.62 -5.58
CA ARG A 72 10.00 3.59 -5.92
C ARG A 72 9.50 2.15 -5.89
N SER A 73 10.18 1.23 -6.58
CA SER A 73 9.80 -0.19 -6.60
C SER A 73 9.77 -0.83 -5.21
N GLU A 74 10.69 -0.48 -4.32
CA GLU A 74 10.69 -0.94 -2.92
C GLU A 74 9.50 -0.38 -2.14
N ARG A 75 9.14 0.90 -2.35
CA ARG A 75 7.94 1.50 -1.74
C ARG A 75 6.66 0.90 -2.27
N ASP A 76 6.60 0.68 -3.57
CA ASP A 76 5.47 0.07 -4.26
C ASP A 76 5.28 -1.37 -3.77
N ALA A 77 6.35 -2.13 -3.60
CA ALA A 77 6.32 -3.48 -3.03
C ALA A 77 5.78 -3.48 -1.59
N MET A 78 6.22 -2.55 -0.73
CA MET A 78 5.70 -2.44 0.64
C MET A 78 4.20 -2.13 0.67
N ILE A 79 3.72 -1.25 -0.21
CA ILE A 79 2.29 -0.90 -0.26
C ILE A 79 1.48 -2.09 -0.80
N LEU A 80 1.95 -2.77 -1.85
CA LEU A 80 1.28 -3.97 -2.37
C LEU A 80 1.26 -5.10 -1.32
N GLU A 81 2.32 -5.23 -0.53
CA GLU A 81 2.37 -6.15 0.61
C GLU A 81 1.30 -5.79 1.64
N GLU A 82 1.17 -4.51 2.01
CA GLU A 82 0.13 -4.05 2.94
C GLU A 82 -1.28 -4.37 2.43
N ILE A 83 -1.56 -4.10 1.15
CA ILE A 83 -2.85 -4.43 0.53
C ILE A 83 -3.10 -5.94 0.52
N SER A 84 -2.08 -6.75 0.25
CA SER A 84 -2.18 -8.22 0.32
C SER A 84 -2.51 -8.69 1.74
N GLN A 85 -1.92 -8.06 2.76
CA GLN A 85 -2.20 -8.35 4.16
C GLN A 85 -3.62 -7.91 4.54
N THR A 86 -4.08 -6.74 4.09
CA THR A 86 -5.47 -6.28 4.29
C THR A 86 -6.47 -7.24 3.64
N ARG A 87 -6.24 -7.66 2.40
CA ARG A 87 -7.08 -8.68 1.72
C ARG A 87 -7.14 -9.97 2.53
N LYS A 88 -5.98 -10.44 2.99
CA LYS A 88 -5.88 -11.66 3.82
C LYS A 88 -6.66 -11.50 5.14
N ARG A 89 -6.57 -10.35 5.82
CA ARG A 89 -7.35 -10.05 7.03
C ARG A 89 -8.85 -10.05 6.74
N LEU A 90 -9.29 -9.34 5.70
CA LEU A 90 -10.69 -9.28 5.27
C LEU A 90 -11.26 -10.67 4.96
N SER A 91 -10.49 -11.53 4.29
CA SER A 91 -10.92 -12.90 3.94
C SER A 91 -11.12 -13.83 5.15
N MET A 92 -10.51 -13.51 6.30
CA MET A 92 -10.65 -14.31 7.53
C MET A 92 -11.78 -13.84 8.43
N VAL A 93 -12.39 -12.67 8.16
CA VAL A 93 -13.47 -12.14 8.98
C VAL A 93 -14.72 -13.00 8.79
N ARG A 94 -15.25 -13.52 9.90
CA ARG A 94 -16.54 -14.23 9.92
C ARG A 94 -17.64 -13.24 10.25
N ILE A 95 -18.60 -13.06 9.35
CA ILE A 95 -19.75 -12.16 9.53
C ILE A 95 -21.03 -12.97 9.42
N GLU A 96 -21.92 -12.79 10.40
CA GLU A 96 -23.22 -13.45 10.45
C GLU A 96 -24.20 -12.90 9.40
N ASN A 97 -24.13 -11.59 9.12
CA ASN A 97 -24.95 -10.96 8.11
C ASN A 97 -24.46 -11.31 6.69
N GLU A 98 -25.28 -12.12 6.01
CA GLU A 98 -25.04 -12.61 4.65
C GLU A 98 -24.80 -11.49 3.62
N ALA A 99 -25.52 -10.37 3.70
CA ALA A 99 -25.38 -9.27 2.74
C ALA A 99 -23.99 -8.62 2.84
N VAL A 100 -23.57 -8.31 4.08
CA VAL A 100 -22.25 -7.74 4.36
C VAL A 100 -21.14 -8.73 3.98
N ARG A 101 -21.35 -10.03 4.22
CA ARG A 101 -20.38 -11.07 3.84
C ARG A 101 -20.14 -11.07 2.33
N ARG A 102 -21.20 -11.05 1.51
CA ARG A 102 -21.10 -11.02 0.04
C ARG A 102 -20.36 -9.79 -0.46
N ASP A 103 -20.60 -8.62 0.14
CA ASP A 103 -19.91 -7.40 -0.29
C ASP A 103 -18.42 -7.41 0.07
N ILE A 104 -18.06 -7.99 1.23
CA ILE A 104 -16.65 -8.21 1.57
C ILE A 104 -16.00 -9.20 0.62
N GLU A 105 -16.68 -10.30 0.26
CA GLU A 105 -16.17 -11.28 -0.71
C GLU A 105 -15.87 -10.64 -2.07
N LYS A 106 -16.74 -9.74 -2.54
CA LYS A 106 -16.50 -8.94 -3.76
C LYS A 106 -15.26 -8.04 -3.62
N ILE A 107 -15.10 -7.35 -2.50
CA ILE A 107 -13.93 -6.49 -2.25
C ILE A 107 -12.64 -7.32 -2.18
N VAL A 108 -12.68 -8.47 -1.54
CA VAL A 108 -11.55 -9.41 -1.45
C VAL A 108 -11.15 -9.92 -2.84
N LEU A 109 -12.13 -10.27 -3.67
CA LEU A 109 -11.91 -10.68 -5.05
C LEU A 109 -11.28 -9.55 -5.87
N ALA A 110 -11.87 -8.35 -5.81
CA ALA A 110 -11.38 -7.18 -6.54
C ALA A 110 -9.96 -6.78 -6.12
N ALA A 111 -9.65 -6.81 -4.83
CA ALA A 111 -8.29 -6.60 -4.32
C ALA A 111 -7.32 -7.71 -4.79
N GLY A 112 -7.81 -8.94 -4.97
CA GLY A 112 -7.06 -10.04 -5.58
C GLY A 112 -6.65 -9.73 -7.00
N MET A 113 -7.62 -9.33 -7.84
CA MET A 113 -7.39 -8.97 -9.23
C MET A 113 -6.49 -7.75 -9.39
N TYR A 114 -6.63 -6.75 -8.51
CA TYR A 114 -5.71 -5.61 -8.47
C TYR A 114 -4.25 -6.03 -8.24
N LEU A 115 -4.01 -6.90 -7.26
CA LEU A 115 -2.67 -7.38 -6.94
C LEU A 115 -2.06 -8.22 -8.07
N GLU A 116 -2.89 -9.03 -8.73
CA GLU A 116 -2.49 -9.81 -9.91
C GLU A 116 -2.13 -8.89 -11.08
N SER A 117 -2.98 -7.90 -11.38
CA SER A 117 -2.71 -6.88 -12.39
C SER A 117 -1.41 -6.11 -12.13
N CYS A 118 -1.12 -5.76 -10.87
CA CYS A 118 0.16 -5.14 -10.50
C CYS A 118 1.35 -6.10 -10.69
N ALA A 119 1.18 -7.40 -10.42
CA ALA A 119 2.22 -8.40 -10.63
C ALA A 119 2.54 -8.60 -12.12
N GLU A 120 1.57 -8.37 -13.01
CA GLU A 120 1.76 -8.36 -14.47
C GLU A 120 2.47 -7.09 -14.99
N GLY A 121 2.74 -6.11 -14.12
CA GLY A 121 3.42 -4.86 -14.47
C GLY A 121 2.49 -3.68 -14.80
N ASN A 122 1.19 -3.82 -14.57
CA ASN A 122 0.27 -2.69 -14.68
C ASN A 122 0.57 -1.63 -13.61
N PRO A 123 0.36 -0.33 -13.91
CA PRO A 123 0.60 0.73 -12.95
C PRO A 123 -0.36 0.64 -11.76
N ARG A 124 0.16 0.93 -10.56
CA ARG A 124 -0.62 1.04 -9.33
C ARG A 124 -1.71 2.10 -9.45
N ASP A 125 -2.88 1.82 -8.89
CA ASP A 125 -3.97 2.78 -8.76
C ASP A 125 -4.18 3.15 -7.28
N PRO A 126 -3.76 4.36 -6.84
CA PRO A 126 -3.93 4.81 -5.46
C PRO A 126 -5.38 4.79 -4.96
N PHE A 127 -6.36 4.93 -5.87
CA PHE A 127 -7.78 4.90 -5.49
C PHE A 127 -8.22 3.52 -5.03
N VAL A 128 -7.77 2.47 -5.71
CA VAL A 128 -8.07 1.08 -5.31
C VAL A 128 -7.43 0.77 -3.96
N GLU A 129 -6.21 1.25 -3.72
CA GLU A 129 -5.50 1.07 -2.45
C GLU A 129 -6.24 1.75 -1.28
N GLU A 130 -6.68 2.99 -1.49
CA GLU A 130 -7.45 3.74 -0.50
C GLU A 130 -8.81 3.08 -0.24
N ALA A 131 -9.49 2.62 -1.30
CA ALA A 131 -10.78 1.95 -1.20
C ALA A 131 -10.68 0.63 -0.39
N VAL A 132 -9.64 -0.18 -0.60
CA VAL A 132 -9.40 -1.41 0.18
C VAL A 132 -9.13 -1.09 1.66
N ARG A 133 -8.34 -0.05 1.96
CA ARG A 133 -8.10 0.40 3.33
C ARG A 133 -9.38 0.94 4.00
N ASN A 134 -10.19 1.67 3.26
CA ASN A 134 -11.48 2.19 3.73
C ASN A 134 -12.46 1.05 4.02
N ALA A 135 -12.49 0.02 3.17
CA ALA A 135 -13.27 -1.19 3.40
C ALA A 135 -12.84 -1.91 4.69
N GLU A 136 -11.53 -2.08 4.93
CA GLU A 136 -11.04 -2.65 6.19
C GLU A 136 -11.50 -1.85 7.42
N ASN A 137 -11.42 -0.52 7.36
CA ASN A 137 -11.86 0.35 8.44
C ASN A 137 -13.38 0.28 8.67
N ALA A 138 -14.17 0.20 7.59
CA ALA A 138 -15.62 0.03 7.67
C ALA A 138 -15.98 -1.31 8.31
N VAL A 139 -15.34 -2.41 7.91
CA VAL A 139 -15.54 -3.75 8.51
C VAL A 139 -15.15 -3.75 9.99
N ARG A 140 -14.02 -3.14 10.37
CA ARG A 140 -13.63 -3.00 11.78
C ARG A 140 -14.67 -2.22 12.59
N THR A 141 -15.25 -1.17 12.01
CA THR A 141 -16.29 -0.37 12.64
C THR A 141 -17.58 -1.17 12.79
N TYR A 142 -17.96 -1.92 11.75
CA TYR A 142 -19.10 -2.83 11.78
C TYR A 142 -18.99 -3.85 12.92
N LEU A 143 -17.84 -4.55 13.02
CA LEU A 143 -17.61 -5.55 14.07
C LEU A 143 -17.68 -4.95 15.47
N ARG A 144 -17.11 -3.76 15.67
CA ARG A 144 -17.19 -3.05 16.96
C ARG A 144 -18.64 -2.73 17.35
N LEU A 145 -19.46 -2.32 16.38
CA LEU A 145 -20.87 -2.02 16.60
C LEU A 145 -21.70 -3.29 16.84
N SER A 146 -21.41 -4.39 16.13
CA SER A 146 -22.08 -5.68 16.36
C SER A 146 -21.76 -6.24 17.74
N ASP A 147 -20.49 -6.15 18.17
CA ASP A 147 -20.05 -6.62 19.49
C ASP A 147 -20.70 -5.78 20.60
N ALA A 148 -20.73 -4.45 20.45
CA ALA A 148 -21.40 -3.57 21.40
C ALA A 148 -22.89 -3.91 21.53
N ARG A 149 -23.55 -4.24 20.42
CA ARG A 149 -24.97 -4.66 20.42
C ARG A 149 -25.18 -5.99 21.15
N ALA A 150 -24.31 -6.97 20.91
CA ALA A 150 -24.37 -8.25 21.61
C ALA A 150 -24.26 -8.08 23.13
N VAL A 151 -23.33 -7.22 23.58
CA VAL A 151 -23.16 -6.88 25.01
C VAL A 151 -24.40 -6.16 25.57
N HIS A 152 -24.97 -5.21 24.83
CA HIS A 152 -26.19 -4.53 25.26
C HIS A 152 -27.37 -5.47 25.43
N GLN A 153 -27.55 -6.43 24.51
CA GLN A 153 -28.61 -7.43 24.60
C GLN A 153 -28.46 -8.31 25.84
N MET A 154 -27.24 -8.81 26.11
CA MET A 154 -26.93 -9.58 27.32
C MET A 154 -27.28 -8.79 28.60
N LEU A 155 -26.88 -7.52 28.68
CA LEU A 155 -27.17 -6.67 29.85
C LEU A 155 -28.68 -6.39 30.04
N THR A 156 -29.43 -6.28 28.94
CA THR A 156 -30.89 -6.09 29.04
C THR A 156 -31.62 -7.36 29.47
N GLU A 157 -31.17 -8.54 29.02
CA GLU A 157 -31.73 -9.82 29.43
C GLU A 157 -31.48 -10.09 30.92
N ASP A 158 -30.28 -9.80 31.42
CA ASP A 158 -29.93 -9.87 32.85
C ASP A 158 -30.76 -8.91 33.72
N ARG A 159 -31.11 -7.73 33.19
CA ARG A 159 -32.01 -6.80 33.89
C ARG A 159 -33.45 -7.27 33.91
N HIS A 160 -33.92 -7.96 32.88
CA HIS A 160 -35.27 -8.51 32.85
C HIS A 160 -35.42 -9.74 33.75
N SER A 161 -34.39 -10.58 33.88
CA SER A 161 -34.38 -11.66 34.87
C SER A 161 -34.31 -11.13 36.30
N SER A 162 -33.58 -10.03 36.54
CA SER A 162 -33.52 -9.35 37.85
C SER A 162 -34.83 -8.63 38.24
N LYS A 163 -35.58 -8.07 37.28
CA LYS A 163 -36.80 -7.28 37.54
C LYS A 163 -38.06 -8.09 37.87
N LEU A 164 -38.03 -9.42 37.75
CA LEU A 164 -39.03 -10.28 38.40
C LEU A 164 -38.93 -10.26 39.95
N SER A 165 -37.94 -9.54 40.51
CA SER A 165 -37.77 -9.34 41.95
C SER A 165 -38.03 -7.90 42.47
N GLY A 166 -38.45 -6.92 41.65
CA GLY A 166 -38.73 -5.59 42.22
C GLY A 166 -39.17 -4.49 41.24
N ASN A 167 -40.37 -3.96 41.50
CA ASN A 167 -40.93 -2.73 40.93
C ASN A 167 -39.94 -1.55 40.92
N ALA A 168 -39.80 -0.86 39.79
CA ALA A 168 -39.88 0.61 39.69
C ALA A 168 -39.64 1.09 38.26
N ALA A 169 -40.54 1.99 37.83
CA ALA A 169 -40.57 2.66 36.55
C ALA A 169 -39.46 3.70 36.41
N GLY A 170 -38.80 3.71 35.25
CA GLY A 170 -37.83 4.71 34.86
C GLY A 170 -37.64 4.63 33.35
N SER A 171 -38.45 5.38 32.60
CA SER A 171 -38.40 5.48 31.15
C SER A 171 -37.16 6.26 30.72
N VAL A 172 -36.21 5.59 30.07
CA VAL A 172 -35.04 6.22 29.44
C VAL A 172 -35.47 6.78 28.07
N PRO A 173 -35.17 8.06 27.77
CA PRO A 173 -35.56 8.70 26.51
C PRO A 173 -34.82 8.09 25.32
N GLY A 174 -35.55 7.90 24.23
CA GLY A 174 -35.10 7.26 22.99
C GLY A 174 -33.99 8.04 22.28
N ASN A 175 -32.83 7.39 22.16
CA ASN A 175 -31.76 7.81 21.28
C ASN A 175 -32.13 7.50 19.82
N ALA A 176 -31.65 8.36 18.91
CA ALA A 176 -31.74 8.21 17.47
C ALA A 176 -31.49 6.76 17.04
N THR A 177 -32.37 6.25 16.19
CA THR A 177 -32.47 4.85 15.79
C THR A 177 -31.15 4.29 15.23
N GLU A 178 -30.41 3.59 16.09
CA GLU A 178 -29.25 2.73 15.80
C GLU A 178 -29.34 1.85 14.52
N PRO A 179 -30.50 1.34 14.07
CA PRO A 179 -30.59 0.63 12.78
C PRO A 179 -30.14 1.46 11.57
N GLY A 180 -30.20 2.80 11.63
CA GLY A 180 -29.78 3.66 10.53
C GLY A 180 -28.27 3.64 10.27
N ILE A 181 -27.44 3.48 11.31
CA ILE A 181 -25.98 3.51 11.19
C ILE A 181 -25.45 2.22 10.55
N LEU A 182 -26.03 1.07 10.88
CA LEU A 182 -25.65 -0.21 10.26
C LEU A 182 -26.06 -0.26 8.79
N ALA A 183 -27.24 0.29 8.46
CA ALA A 183 -27.71 0.37 7.08
C ALA A 183 -26.83 1.30 6.23
N SER A 184 -26.45 2.48 6.75
CA SER A 184 -25.57 3.40 6.02
C SER A 184 -24.16 2.84 5.82
N LEU A 185 -23.67 2.03 6.76
CA LEU A 185 -22.35 1.41 6.66
C LEU A 185 -22.35 0.25 5.65
N ALA A 186 -23.42 -0.54 5.57
CA ALA A 186 -23.60 -1.54 4.52
C ALA A 186 -23.68 -0.88 3.13
N ASP A 187 -24.43 0.21 3.00
CA ASP A 187 -24.54 0.97 1.75
C ASP A 187 -23.18 1.57 1.33
N SER A 188 -22.40 2.08 2.28
CA SER A 188 -21.03 2.55 2.04
C SER A 188 -20.08 1.44 1.54
N LEU A 189 -20.17 0.24 2.12
CA LEU A 189 -19.40 -0.93 1.67
C LEU A 189 -19.80 -1.36 0.26
N GLN A 190 -21.10 -1.41 -0.03
CA GLN A 190 -21.62 -1.74 -1.35
C GLN A 190 -21.16 -0.71 -2.40
N LYS A 191 -21.21 0.58 -2.07
CA LYS A 191 -20.71 1.66 -2.93
C LYS A 191 -19.21 1.52 -3.19
N THR A 192 -18.42 1.23 -2.17
CA THR A 192 -16.97 1.03 -2.31
C THR A 192 -16.67 -0.20 -3.18
N ALA A 193 -17.39 -1.31 -2.98
CA ALA A 193 -17.25 -2.50 -3.81
C ALA A 193 -17.54 -2.21 -5.29
N ARG A 194 -18.57 -1.39 -5.56
CA ARG A 194 -18.93 -0.95 -6.90
C ARG A 194 -17.87 -0.06 -7.54
N GLU A 195 -17.41 0.97 -6.81
CA GLU A 195 -16.38 1.89 -7.29
C GLU A 195 -15.07 1.17 -7.64
N ILE A 196 -14.65 0.19 -6.82
CA ILE A 196 -13.48 -0.65 -7.12
C ILE A 196 -13.75 -1.49 -8.38
N GLY A 197 -14.93 -2.09 -8.49
CA GLY A 197 -15.31 -2.91 -9.64
C GLY A 197 -15.29 -2.13 -10.96
N GLU A 198 -15.92 -0.95 -10.99
CA GLU A 198 -15.94 -0.07 -12.17
C GLU A 198 -14.54 0.35 -12.60
N ARG A 199 -13.66 0.66 -11.64
CA ARG A 199 -12.28 1.09 -11.90
C ARG A 199 -11.37 -0.01 -12.43
N LEU A 200 -11.51 -1.21 -11.87
CA LEU A 200 -10.80 -2.39 -12.35
C LEU A 200 -11.42 -2.95 -13.64
N ALA A 201 -12.44 -2.27 -14.20
CA ALA A 201 -13.25 -2.73 -15.32
C ALA A 201 -13.78 -4.17 -15.10
N LEU A 202 -14.03 -4.54 -13.84
CA LEU A 202 -14.66 -5.82 -13.52
C LEU A 202 -16.08 -5.75 -14.08
N PRO A 203 -16.49 -6.74 -14.89
CA PRO A 203 -17.88 -6.78 -15.35
C PRO A 203 -18.79 -6.81 -14.11
N GLU A 204 -19.73 -5.87 -14.02
CA GLU A 204 -20.74 -5.86 -12.94
C GLU A 204 -21.67 -7.10 -13.02
N GLY A 205 -21.59 -7.87 -14.11
CA GLY A 205 -22.21 -9.20 -14.27
C GLY A 205 -21.26 -10.30 -13.81
N GLY A 206 -21.78 -11.25 -13.03
CA GLY A 206 -21.02 -12.34 -12.40
C GLY A 206 -20.13 -13.16 -13.35
N LEU A 207 -19.38 -14.09 -12.75
CA LEU A 207 -18.38 -15.05 -13.29
C LEU A 207 -18.58 -15.65 -14.70
N GLU A 208 -19.72 -15.44 -15.37
CA GLU A 208 -19.99 -15.88 -16.73
C GLU A 208 -19.25 -15.04 -17.80
N ASP A 209 -18.95 -13.75 -17.56
CA ASP A 209 -18.27 -12.87 -18.53
C ASP A 209 -16.75 -12.73 -18.32
N SER A 210 -16.16 -13.37 -17.30
CA SER A 210 -14.71 -13.31 -17.07
C SER A 210 -13.89 -14.14 -18.07
N HIS A 211 -14.48 -15.18 -18.67
CA HIS A 211 -13.77 -16.03 -19.64
C HIS A 211 -13.52 -15.34 -20.98
N THR A 212 -14.50 -14.57 -21.47
CA THR A 212 -14.42 -13.86 -22.75
C THR A 212 -13.35 -12.78 -22.77
N ARG A 213 -13.04 -12.15 -21.63
CA ARG A 213 -12.01 -11.10 -21.54
C ARG A 213 -10.60 -11.63 -21.35
N LEU A 214 -10.43 -12.74 -20.62
CA LEU A 214 -9.16 -13.47 -20.55
C LEU A 214 -8.76 -14.02 -21.93
N ASP A 215 -9.73 -14.51 -22.70
CA ASP A 215 -9.51 -14.88 -24.10
C ASP A 215 -9.15 -13.69 -24.98
N GLN A 216 -9.76 -12.50 -24.77
CA GLN A 216 -9.37 -11.29 -25.51
C GLN A 216 -7.97 -10.76 -25.13
N MET A 217 -7.56 -10.86 -23.87
CA MET A 217 -6.21 -10.48 -23.44
C MET A 217 -5.16 -11.45 -23.98
N ASN A 218 -5.44 -12.75 -23.98
CA ASN A 218 -4.55 -13.75 -24.56
C ASN A 218 -4.46 -13.60 -26.09
N ALA A 219 -5.57 -13.32 -26.78
CA ALA A 219 -5.59 -13.08 -28.22
C ALA A 219 -4.77 -11.82 -28.62
N HIS A 220 -4.75 -10.79 -27.77
CA HIS A 220 -3.89 -9.63 -28.02
C HIS A 220 -2.40 -9.94 -27.83
N ARG A 221 -2.06 -10.85 -26.90
CA ARG A 221 -0.68 -11.25 -26.62
C ARG A 221 -0.07 -12.11 -27.74
N GLU A 222 -0.89 -12.95 -28.38
CA GLU A 222 -0.48 -13.75 -29.55
C GLU A 222 -0.24 -12.92 -30.83
N LEU A 223 -0.72 -11.67 -30.89
CA LEU A 223 -0.50 -10.78 -32.03
C LEU A 223 0.78 -9.93 -31.92
N GLU A 224 1.40 -9.89 -30.74
CA GLU A 224 2.64 -9.13 -30.50
C GLU A 224 3.91 -10.00 -30.51
N GLU A 225 3.78 -11.33 -30.60
CA GLU A 225 4.88 -12.29 -30.85
C GLU A 225 5.02 -12.61 -32.35
#